data_AF-A0A843H7E7-F1
#
_entry.id   AF-A0A843H7E7-F1
#
_cell.length_a   1.000
_cell.length_b   1.000
_cell.length_c   1.000
_cell.angle_alpha   90.00
_cell.angle_beta   90.00
_cell.angle_gamma   90.00
#
_symmetry.space_group_name_H-M   'P 1'
#
loop_
_entity.id
_entity.type
_entity.pdbx_description
1 polymer ?
#
loop_
_entity_poly.entity_id
_entity_poly.type
_entity_poly.pdbx_seq_one_letter_code
_entity_poly.pdbx_strand_id
1 'polypeptide(L)' 'MSDETVKWLNESCTICGNRINSWDKKCYKAFKMKCMCEKCISSEMFDITVDEFRDVMEEYFGMRPCKGI' A
#
# COMPACT_ATOMS: atom_id res chain seq x y z
N MET A 1 -18.04 -3.66 14.61
CA MET A 1 -17.55 -3.90 13.23
C MET A 1 -17.16 -2.55 12.69
N SER A 2 -15.87 -2.24 12.70
CA SER A 2 -15.37 -0.91 12.36
C SER A 2 -14.95 -0.92 10.90
N ASP A 3 -15.83 -0.46 10.02
CA ASP A 3 -15.52 -0.19 8.62
C ASP A 3 -14.38 0.84 8.54
N GLU A 4 -13.15 0.36 8.26
CA GLU A 4 -12.00 1.19 7.91
C GLU A 4 -12.25 1.80 6.52
N THR A 5 -13.02 2.89 6.48
CA THR A 5 -13.09 3.79 5.32
C THR A 5 -11.68 4.24 4.95
N VAL A 6 -11.30 4.08 3.68
CA VAL A 6 -10.02 4.50 3.11
C VAL A 6 -9.70 5.95 3.53
N LYS A 7 -8.75 6.12 4.44
CA LYS A 7 -8.28 7.45 4.84
C LYS A 7 -7.16 7.87 3.90
N TRP A 8 -7.47 8.74 2.96
CA TRP A 8 -6.48 9.40 2.12
C TRP A 8 -5.62 10.34 2.96
N LEU A 9 -4.31 10.15 2.92
CA LEU A 9 -3.35 11.01 3.60
C LEU A 9 -3.09 12.27 2.76
N ASN A 10 -2.52 13.30 3.38
CA ASN A 10 -1.98 14.48 2.68
C ASN A 10 -0.53 14.23 2.19
N GLU A 11 -0.14 12.97 2.12
CA GLU A 11 1.16 12.52 1.67
C GLU A 11 1.01 12.00 0.23
N SER A 12 2.05 12.16 -0.57
CA SER A 12 2.09 11.72 -1.97
C SER A 12 3.22 10.71 -2.18
N CYS A 13 3.01 9.79 -3.11
CA CYS A 13 4.02 8.84 -3.54
C CYS A 13 5.22 9.59 -4.10
N THR A 14 6.41 9.22 -3.66
CA THR A 14 7.66 9.88 -4.06
C THR A 14 8.02 9.58 -5.52
N ILE A 15 7.47 8.51 -6.11
CA ILE A 15 7.73 8.09 -7.50
C ILE A 15 6.68 8.65 -8.46
N CYS A 16 5.40 8.34 -8.26
CA CYS A 16 4.34 8.74 -9.18
C CYS A 16 3.62 10.04 -8.81
N GLY A 17 3.89 10.61 -7.63
CA GLY A 17 3.21 11.83 -7.14
C GLY A 17 1.75 11.64 -6.73
N ASN A 18 1.18 10.43 -6.89
CA ASN A 18 -0.20 10.17 -6.50
C ASN A 18 -0.39 10.25 -4.99
N ARG A 19 -1.58 10.70 -4.59
CA ARG A 19 -1.96 10.77 -3.18
C ARG A 19 -2.05 9.36 -2.61
N ILE A 20 -1.41 9.15 -1.46
CA ILE A 20 -1.39 7.85 -0.79
C ILE A 20 -2.51 7.72 0.23
N ASN A 21 -2.93 6.49 0.48
CA ASN A 21 -3.95 6.18 1.47
C ASN A 21 -3.33 5.53 2.74
N SER A 22 -4.17 5.30 3.75
CA SER A 22 -3.77 4.66 5.00
C SER A 22 -3.21 3.24 4.81
N TRP A 23 -3.60 2.54 3.74
CA TRP A 23 -3.07 1.23 3.38
C TRP A 23 -1.64 1.34 2.85
N ASP A 24 -1.39 2.21 1.87
CA ASP A 24 -0.05 2.50 1.35
C ASP A 24 0.91 2.85 2.50
N LYS A 25 0.43 3.60 3.49
CA LYS A 25 1.18 3.91 4.72
C LYS A 25 1.49 2.73 5.61
N LYS A 26 0.59 1.77 5.74
CA LYS A 26 0.90 0.51 6.41
C LYS A 26 1.95 -0.26 5.61
N CYS A 27 1.82 -0.33 4.28
CA CYS A 27 2.72 -1.03 3.39
C CYS A 27 4.16 -0.49 3.44
N TYR A 28 4.39 0.78 3.08
CA TYR A 28 5.76 1.31 3.09
C TYR A 28 6.36 1.30 4.49
N LYS A 29 5.56 1.44 5.56
CA LYS A 29 6.05 1.37 6.94
C LYS A 29 6.45 -0.05 7.34
N ALA A 30 5.72 -1.07 6.88
CA ALA A 30 6.07 -2.47 7.06
C ALA A 30 7.40 -2.81 6.38
N PHE A 31 7.60 -2.32 5.16
CA PHE A 31 8.86 -2.49 4.42
C PHE A 31 9.96 -1.48 4.78
N LYS A 32 9.71 -0.57 5.75
CA LYS A 32 10.62 0.54 6.12
C LYS A 32 11.07 1.40 4.92
N MET A 33 10.20 1.56 3.95
CA MET A 33 10.41 2.33 2.72
C MET A 33 9.91 3.78 2.88
N LYS A 34 10.31 4.63 1.93
CA LYS A 34 9.77 5.99 1.78
C LYS A 34 8.32 5.94 1.30
N CYS A 35 7.62 7.06 1.49
CA CYS A 35 6.23 7.26 1.13
C CYS A 35 5.97 6.86 -0.34
N MET A 36 5.43 5.66 -0.54
CA MET A 36 5.13 5.08 -1.85
C MET A 36 3.77 4.40 -1.83
N CYS A 37 3.07 4.44 -2.97
CA CYS A 37 1.81 3.72 -3.15
C CYS A 37 2.05 2.25 -3.49
N GLU A 38 1.07 1.39 -3.22
CA GLU A 38 1.14 -0.06 -3.47
C GLU A 38 1.48 -0.38 -4.93
N LYS A 39 1.01 0.42 -5.90
CA LYS A 39 1.33 0.29 -7.32
C LYS A 39 2.82 0.51 -7.62
N CYS A 40 3.43 1.52 -7.00
CA CYS A 40 4.85 1.77 -7.19
C CYS A 40 5.67 0.71 -6.47
N ILE A 41 5.25 0.27 -5.29
CA ILE A 41 5.95 -0.80 -4.57
C ILE A 41 5.90 -2.10 -5.39
N SER A 42 4.71 -2.48 -5.88
CA SER A 42 4.53 -3.71 -6.66
C SER A 42 5.30 -3.65 -7.98
N SER A 43 5.22 -2.54 -8.71
CA SER A 43 5.86 -2.38 -10.02
C SER A 43 7.37 -2.15 -9.94
N GLU A 44 7.87 -1.34 -9.01
CA GLU A 44 9.30 -0.95 -9.00
C GLU A 44 10.17 -1.90 -8.19
N MET A 45 9.69 -2.43 -7.07
CA MET A 45 10.52 -3.28 -6.20
C MET A 45 10.39 -4.77 -6.51
N PHE A 46 9.21 -5.18 -6.96
CA PHE A 46 8.88 -6.59 -7.09
C PHE A 46 8.53 -6.98 -8.53
N ASP A 47 8.29 -6.01 -9.43
CA ASP A 47 7.76 -6.22 -10.79
C ASP A 47 6.54 -7.16 -10.82
N ILE A 48 5.76 -7.13 -9.73
CA ILE A 48 4.55 -7.92 -9.55
C ILE A 48 3.32 -7.04 -9.69
N THR A 49 2.20 -7.70 -9.90
CA THR A 49 0.91 -7.02 -9.91
C THR A 49 0.50 -6.56 -8.51
N VAL A 50 -0.38 -5.57 -8.43
CA VAL A 50 -0.93 -5.09 -7.15
C VAL A 50 -1.65 -6.21 -6.39
N ASP A 51 -2.28 -7.14 -7.12
CA ASP A 51 -2.99 -8.27 -6.55
C ASP A 51 -2.02 -9.25 -5.88
N GLU A 52 -0.94 -9.64 -6.56
CA GLU A 52 0.11 -10.47 -5.98
C GLU A 52 0.79 -9.79 -4.78
N PHE A 53 0.98 -8.47 -4.84
CA PHE A 53 1.49 -7.73 -3.69
C PHE A 53 0.54 -7.79 -2.49
N ARG A 54 -0.78 -7.72 -2.72
CA ARG A 54 -1.79 -7.85 -1.67
C ARG A 54 -1.79 -9.28 -1.09
N ASP A 55 -1.64 -10.30 -1.92
CA ASP A 55 -1.49 -11.69 -1.47
C ASP A 55 -0.24 -11.89 -0.61
N VAL A 56 0.91 -11.38 -1.06
CA VAL A 56 2.17 -11.42 -0.29
C VAL A 56 2.02 -10.67 1.04
N MET A 57 1.33 -9.53 1.05
CA MET A 57 1.07 -8.76 2.28
C MET A 57 0.12 -9.48 3.24
N GLU A 58 -0.88 -10.20 2.73
CA GLU A 58 -1.76 -11.03 3.56
C GLU A 58 -1.00 -12.27 4.09
N GLU A 59 -0.20 -12.93 3.26
CA GLU A 59 0.50 -14.17 3.60
C GLU A 59 1.71 -13.94 4.53
N TYR A 60 2.56 -12.95 4.22
CA TYR A 60 3.79 -12.67 4.99
C TYR A 60 3.56 -11.72 6.17
N PHE A 61 2.75 -10.68 5.96
CA PHE A 61 2.55 -9.64 6.97
C PHE A 61 1.22 -9.77 7.72
N GLY A 62 0.31 -10.67 7.28
CA GLY A 62 -1.03 -10.79 7.88
C GLY A 62 -1.87 -9.51 7.72
N MET A 63 -1.49 -8.65 6.77
CA MET A 63 -2.11 -7.34 6.57
C MET A 63 -3.09 -7.40 5.41
N ARG A 64 -4.32 -6.92 5.61
CA ARG A 64 -5.35 -6.88 4.57
C ARG A 64 -5.55 -5.49 3.99
N PRO A 65 -5.70 -5.37 2.67
CA PRO A 65 -5.99 -4.09 2.03
C PRO A 65 -7.25 -3.45 2.62
N CYS A 66 -7.24 -2.12 2.75
CA CYS A 66 -8.45 -1.39 3.18
C CYS A 66 -9.60 -1.69 2.20
N LYS A 67 -10.83 -1.84 2.68
CA LYS A 67 -11.98 -2.02 1.78
C LYS A 67 -12.18 -0.77 0.91
N GLY A 68 -12.04 -0.91 -0.40
CA GLY A 68 -12.28 0.17 -1.38
C GLY A 68 -11.06 0.69 -2.14
N ILE A 69 -9.95 -0.04 -2.15
CA ILE A 69 -8.78 0.20 -3.02
C ILE A 69 -8.68 -0.80 -4.17
#